data_AF-A0A1N7HEG6-F1
#
_entry.id   AF-A0A1N7HEG6-F1
#
_cell.length_a   1.000
_cell.length_b   1.000
_cell.length_c   1.000
_cell.angle_alpha   90.00
_cell.angle_beta   90.00
_cell.angle_gamma   90.00
#
_symmetry.space_group_name_H-M   'P 1'
#
loop_
_entity.id
_entity.type
_entity.pdbx_description
1 polymer ?
#
loop_
_entity_poly.entity_id
_entity_poly.type
_entity_poly.pdbx_seq_one_letter_code
_entity_poly.pdbx_strand_id
1 'polypeptide(L)' 'MTTTRHTPVTEQWPDLFTDLTAEQTASVTGAVANSVLEGWEPTRDNVAALCARATGDLDRATFRARARARAHARSQRRA' A
#
# COMPACT_ATOMS: atom_id res chain seq x y z
N MET A 1 9.24 -24.91 -3.51
CA MET A 1 8.56 -23.68 -3.04
C MET A 1 9.51 -22.52 -3.26
N THR A 2 9.41 -21.82 -4.40
CA THR A 2 10.22 -20.64 -4.67
C THR A 2 9.64 -19.48 -3.87
N THR A 3 10.19 -19.25 -2.67
CA THR A 3 9.95 -18.02 -1.92
C THR A 3 10.67 -16.90 -2.65
N THR A 4 10.01 -16.29 -3.64
CA THR A 4 10.46 -15.04 -4.24
C THR A 4 10.62 -14.04 -3.11
N ARG A 5 11.87 -13.71 -2.75
CA ARG A 5 12.17 -12.63 -1.80
C ARG A 5 11.80 -11.33 -2.51
N HIS A 6 10.58 -10.88 -2.32
CA HIS A 6 10.15 -9.59 -2.83
C HIS A 6 10.73 -8.51 -1.91
N THR A 7 11.72 -7.76 -2.42
CA THR A 7 12.32 -6.66 -1.68
C THR A 7 11.25 -5.61 -1.38
N PRO A 8 11.04 -5.21 -0.12
CA PRO A 8 10.06 -4.19 0.24
C PRO A 8 10.28 -2.90 -0.57
N VAL A 9 9.21 -2.29 -1.08
CA VAL A 9 9.30 -1.00 -1.80
C VAL A 9 9.89 0.12 -0.96
N THR A 10 9.80 0.02 0.36
CA THR A 10 10.44 0.93 1.32
C THR A 10 11.96 0.83 1.31
N GLU A 11 12.51 -0.34 0.97
CA GLU A 11 13.96 -0.54 0.80
C GLU A 11 14.40 -0.21 -0.63
N GLN A 12 13.54 -0.41 -1.63
CA GLN A 12 13.85 -0.08 -3.02
C GLN A 12 13.86 1.42 -3.30
N TRP A 13 12.92 2.17 -2.70
CA TRP A 13 12.78 3.63 -2.91
C TRP A 13 12.56 4.37 -1.59
N PRO A 14 13.53 4.33 -0.66
CA PRO A 14 13.39 4.92 0.68
C PRO A 14 13.15 6.44 0.64
N ASP A 15 13.64 7.12 -0.40
CA ASP A 15 13.42 8.55 -0.60
C ASP A 15 11.93 8.93 -0.74
N LEU A 16 11.11 8.06 -1.35
CA LEU A 16 9.67 8.28 -1.49
C LEU A 16 8.90 8.14 -0.19
N PHE A 17 9.51 7.53 0.84
CA PHE A 17 8.90 7.27 2.14
C PHE A 17 9.41 8.20 3.26
N THR A 18 10.39 9.05 2.97
CA THR A 18 11.03 9.94 3.97
C THR A 18 10.03 10.90 4.64
N ASP A 19 9.10 11.46 3.87
CA ASP A 19 8.12 12.44 4.37
C ASP A 19 6.80 11.81 4.84
N LEU A 20 6.70 10.47 4.83
CA LEU A 20 5.48 9.77 5.23
C LEU A 20 5.55 9.31 6.69
N THR A 21 4.42 9.45 7.38
CA THR A 21 4.25 8.86 8.70
C THR A 21 4.20 7.34 8.62
N ALA A 22 4.51 6.65 9.73
CA ALA A 22 4.45 5.19 9.81
C ALA A 22 3.08 4.60 9.38
N GLU A 23 1.97 5.31 9.64
CA GLU A 23 0.62 4.88 9.24
C GLU A 23 0.41 5.00 7.72
N GLN A 24 0.96 6.05 7.08
CA GLN A 24 0.91 6.20 5.62
C GLN A 24 1.85 5.21 4.92
N THR A 25 3.03 4.96 5.48
CA THR A 25 3.97 3.94 4.98
C THR A 25 3.36 2.54 5.04
N ALA A 26 2.68 2.19 6.13
CA ALA A 26 1.95 0.93 6.23
C ALA A 26 0.80 0.82 5.21
N SER A 27 0.10 1.93 4.95
CA SER A 27 -0.95 1.99 3.92
C SER A 27 -0.41 1.75 2.52
N VAL A 28 0.67 2.45 2.13
CA VAL A 28 1.27 2.33 0.80
C VAL A 28 1.88 0.94 0.60
N THR A 29 2.62 0.42 1.59
CA THR A 29 3.20 -0.92 1.50
C THR A 29 2.13 -2.00 1.42
N GLY A 30 1.02 -1.88 2.17
CA GLY A 30 -0.12 -2.78 2.06
C GLY A 30 -0.81 -2.74 0.68
N ALA A 31 -0.96 -1.54 0.09
CA ALA A 31 -1.53 -1.38 -1.24
C ALA A 31 -0.64 -2.00 -2.33
N VAL A 32 0.68 -1.81 -2.22
CA VAL A 32 1.65 -2.42 -3.13
C VAL A 32 1.68 -3.93 -2.98
N ALA A 33 1.78 -4.44 -1.75
CA ALA A 33 1.79 -5.88 -1.50
C ALA A 33 0.52 -6.57 -2.04
N ASN A 34 -0.65 -5.95 -1.86
CA ASN A 34 -1.89 -6.47 -2.42
C ASN A 34 -1.86 -6.49 -3.96
N SER A 35 -1.34 -5.43 -4.58
CA SER A 35 -1.27 -5.34 -6.05
C SER A 35 -0.28 -6.37 -6.62
N VAL A 36 0.84 -6.59 -5.94
CA VAL A 36 1.84 -7.62 -6.30
C VAL A 36 1.23 -9.03 -6.27
N LEU A 37 0.39 -9.33 -5.27
CA LEU A 37 -0.36 -10.60 -5.23
C LEU A 37 -1.34 -10.75 -6.40
N GLU A 38 -1.80 -9.64 -6.99
CA GLU A 38 -2.65 -9.60 -8.17
C GLU A 38 -1.82 -9.65 -9.48
N GLY A 39 -0.49 -9.79 -9.40
CA GLY A 39 0.42 -9.91 -10.53
C GLY A 39 0.98 -8.57 -11.05
N TRP A 40 0.82 -7.49 -10.28
CA TRP A 40 1.34 -6.19 -10.65
C TRP A 40 2.80 -5.99 -10.21
N GLU A 41 3.64 -5.48 -11.11
CA GLU A 41 5.02 -5.14 -10.82
C GLU A 41 5.13 -3.66 -10.40
N PRO A 42 5.57 -3.35 -9.16
CA PRO A 42 5.75 -1.98 -8.71
C PRO A 42 6.87 -1.29 -9.49
N THR A 43 6.60 -0.06 -9.91
CA THR A 43 7.59 0.86 -10.47
C THR A 43 7.71 2.10 -9.58
N ARG A 44 8.85 2.79 -9.67
CA ARG A 44 9.13 4.00 -8.87
C ARG A 44 8.03 5.06 -9.03
N ASP A 45 7.61 5.36 -10.25
CA ASP A 45 6.53 6.32 -10.54
C ASP A 45 5.19 5.92 -9.90
N ASN A 46 4.83 4.64 -9.99
CA ASN A 46 3.58 4.17 -9.40
C ASN A 46 3.61 4.23 -7.87
N VAL A 47 4.76 3.92 -7.25
CA VAL A 47 4.94 4.07 -5.80
C VAL A 47 4.95 5.53 -5.40
N ALA A 48 5.56 6.42 -6.18
CA ALA A 48 5.52 7.86 -5.94
C ALA A 48 4.08 8.40 -6.00
N ALA A 49 3.27 7.94 -6.96
CA ALA A 49 1.85 8.29 -7.05
C ALA A 49 1.02 7.76 -5.86
N LEU A 50 1.32 6.56 -5.37
CA LEU A 50 0.69 6.01 -4.16
C LEU A 50 1.10 6.76 -2.90
N CYS A 51 2.38 7.14 -2.79
CA CYS A 51 2.91 7.99 -1.73
C CYS A 51 2.20 9.35 -1.74
N ALA A 52 2.17 10.04 -2.89
CA ALA A 52 1.49 11.33 -3.05
C ALA A 52 -0.01 11.26 -2.73
N ARG A 53 -0.68 10.14 -3.07
CA ARG A 53 -2.08 9.88 -2.70
C ARG A 53 -2.26 9.64 -1.20
N ALA A 54 -1.25 9.12 -0.51
CA ALA A 54 -1.28 8.89 0.93
C ALA A 54 -0.91 10.15 1.73
N THR A 55 -0.10 11.05 1.19
CA THR A 55 0.19 12.39 1.75
C THR A 55 -0.89 13.42 1.44
N GLY A 56 -1.61 13.29 0.31
CA GLY A 56 -2.72 14.16 -0.06
C GLY A 56 -4.07 13.75 0.55
N ASP A 57 -4.43 14.39 1.66
CA ASP A 57 -5.83 14.74 2.01
C ASP A 57 -6.81 13.58 2.27
N LEU A 58 -6.46 12.63 3.13
CA LEU A 58 -7.42 11.68 3.69
C LEU A 58 -7.45 11.82 5.20
N ASP A 59 -8.43 12.60 5.68
CA ASP A 59 -8.78 12.68 7.09
C ASP A 59 -8.77 11.27 7.72
N ARG A 60 -7.96 11.13 8.76
CA ARG A 60 -7.46 9.87 9.32
C ARG A 60 -8.61 8.94 9.77
N ALA A 61 -9.78 9.51 10.08
CA ALA A 61 -11.01 8.79 10.40
C ALA A 61 -11.65 8.14 9.17
N THR A 62 -11.68 8.85 8.04
CA THR A 62 -12.23 8.37 6.76
C THR A 62 -11.38 7.25 6.17
N PHE A 63 -10.05 7.33 6.32
CA PHE A 63 -9.15 6.26 5.92
C PHE A 63 -9.39 4.95 6.69
N ARG A 64 -9.50 5.01 8.03
CA ARG A 64 -9.79 3.84 8.87
C ARG A 64 -11.14 3.21 8.58
N ALA A 65 -12.16 4.03 8.34
CA ALA A 65 -13.49 3.57 7.94
C ALA A 65 -13.46 2.85 6.58
N ARG A 66 -12.76 3.40 5.58
CA ARG A 66 -12.62 2.77 4.25
C ARG A 66 -11.74 1.52 4.27
N ALA A 67 -10.68 1.50 5.07
CA ALA A 67 -9.84 0.32 5.24
C ALA A 67 -10.63 -0.84 5.87
N ARG A 68 -11.43 -0.57 6.92
CA ARG A 68 -12.36 -1.56 7.49
C ARG A 68 -13.40 -2.03 6.50
N ALA A 69 -14.02 -1.11 5.74
CA ALA A 69 -15.02 -1.47 4.73
C ALA A 69 -14.45 -2.36 3.60
N ARG A 70 -13.22 -2.10 3.14
CA ARG A 70 -12.57 -2.93 2.11
C ARG A 70 -12.11 -4.29 2.62
N ALA A 71 -11.63 -4.36 3.86
CA ALA A 71 -11.32 -5.62 4.52
C ALA A 71 -12.59 -6.49 4.63
N HIS A 72 -13.72 -5.88 5.00
CA HIS A 72 -15.00 -6.58 5.13
C HIS A 72 -15.57 -7.03 3.76
N ALA A 73 -15.46 -6.20 2.72
CA ALA A 73 -15.90 -6.56 1.38
C ALA A 73 -15.05 -7.66 0.72
N ARG A 74 -13.72 -7.72 1.00
CA ARG A 74 -12.86 -8.83 0.52
C ARG A 74 -13.16 -10.15 1.22
N SER A 75 -13.49 -10.13 2.52
CA SER A 75 -13.90 -11.34 3.24
C SER A 75 -15.22 -11.91 2.74
N GLN A 76 -16.14 -11.06 2.26
CA GLN A 76 -17.45 -11.49 1.75
C GLN A 76 -17.44 -11.95 0.29
N ARG A 77 -16.42 -11.60 -0.50
CA ARG A 77 -16.26 -12.09 -1.90
C ARG A 77 -15.58 -13.46 -2.02
N ARG A 78 -15.14 -14.03 -0.90
CA ARG A 78 -14.43 -15.32 -0.81
C ARG A 78 -15.27 -16.42 -0.14
N ALA A 79 -16.54 -16.13 0.15
CA ALA A 79 -17.58 -17.07 0.58
C ALA A 79 -18.55 -17.29 -0.58
#